data_AF-A0A6J0C8K8-F1
#
_entry.id   AF-A0A6J0C8K8-F1
#
_cell.length_a   1.000
_cell.length_b   1.000
_cell.length_c   1.000
_cell.angle_alpha   90.00
_cell.angle_beta   90.00
_cell.angle_gamma   90.00
#
_symmetry.space_group_name_H-M   'P 1'
#
loop_
_entity.id
_entity.type
_entity.pdbx_description
1 polymer ?
#
loop_
_entity_poly.entity_id
_entity_poly.type
_entity_poly.pdbx_seq_one_letter_code
_entity_poly.pdbx_strand_id
1 'polypeptide(L)'
;MEDQPEKIIIDESVIVAQYINNPLLVDGHKCDLRLYVAVTSYDPLLIYLYEEGLVRFATVKYDGGHQYVWNPCMHLCNYSINKFHVDYIKSEDPDAEDVGHKWTLSALLRHLRSMGQDTELLMQRIEDVIVKSILATASGIVSGVKQFVKHPDTCFGKL
;
A
#
# COMPACT_ATOMS: atom_id res chain seq x y z
N MET A 1 16.42 18.67 6.60
CA MET A 1 16.56 18.19 7.99
C MET A 1 17.77 17.29 7.99
N GLU A 2 18.79 17.62 8.79
CA GLU A 2 19.73 16.60 9.25
C GLU A 2 18.94 15.67 10.16
N ASP A 3 18.99 14.36 9.89
CA ASP A 3 18.39 13.36 10.75
C ASP A 3 18.92 13.56 12.17
N GLN A 4 18.03 13.87 13.13
CA GLN A 4 18.38 14.07 14.55
C GLN A 4 17.93 12.83 15.34
N PRO A 5 18.67 11.71 15.27
CA PRO A 5 18.31 10.47 15.95
C PRO A 5 18.23 10.62 17.47
N GLU A 6 18.89 11.64 18.02
CA GLU A 6 18.92 11.95 19.47
C GLU A 6 17.56 12.34 20.06
N LYS A 7 16.59 12.72 19.22
CA LYS A 7 15.23 13.08 19.67
C LYS A 7 14.27 11.89 19.76
N ILE A 8 14.72 10.69 19.40
CA ILE A 8 13.89 9.49 19.41
C ILE A 8 13.82 8.97 20.84
N ILE A 9 12.61 8.82 21.37
CA ILE A 9 12.37 8.23 22.70
C ILE A 9 12.70 6.74 22.60
N ILE A 10 13.70 6.29 23.36
CA ILE A 10 14.23 4.91 23.34
C ILE A 10 13.39 3.93 24.17
N ASP A 11 12.44 4.44 24.92
CA ASP A 11 11.61 3.71 25.89
C ASP A 11 10.48 2.91 25.20
N GLU A 12 10.21 3.21 23.92
CA GLU A 12 9.21 2.56 23.10
C GLU A 12 9.85 1.78 21.94
N SER A 13 9.31 0.60 21.64
CA SER A 13 9.72 -0.18 20.47
C SER A 13 9.19 0.48 19.19
N VAL A 14 10.03 1.28 18.54
CA VAL A 14 9.69 2.00 17.29
C VAL A 14 10.49 1.49 16.09
N ILE A 15 9.94 1.69 14.89
CA ILE A 15 10.65 1.49 13.62
C ILE A 15 10.91 2.85 13.00
N VAL A 16 12.18 3.15 12.73
CA VAL A 16 12.59 4.35 11.99
C VAL A 16 12.74 3.98 10.53
N ALA A 17 12.04 4.69 9.66
CA ALA A 17 12.09 4.48 8.21
C ALA A 17 12.33 5.81 7.49
N GLN A 18 13.11 5.75 6.41
CA GLN A 18 13.31 6.91 5.56
C GLN A 18 11.97 7.32 4.92
N TYR A 19 11.61 8.60 5.06
CA TYR A 19 10.40 9.12 4.46
C TYR A 19 10.61 9.41 2.97
N ILE A 20 9.68 8.93 2.13
CA ILE A 20 9.69 9.18 0.68
C ILE A 20 9.18 10.62 0.44
N ASN A 21 10.13 11.55 0.27
CA ASN A 21 9.85 12.98 0.12
C ASN A 21 9.34 13.39 -1.26
N ASN A 22 9.55 12.56 -2.29
CA ASN A 22 9.08 12.80 -3.66
C ASN A 22 8.11 11.69 -4.10
N PRO A 23 6.90 11.62 -3.50
CA PRO A 23 5.90 10.62 -3.89
C PRO A 23 5.26 10.97 -5.24
N LEU A 24 4.67 9.97 -5.89
CA LEU A 24 3.72 10.21 -6.98
C LEU A 24 2.53 11.02 -6.44
N LEU A 25 2.15 12.05 -7.20
CA LEU A 25 1.00 12.91 -6.87
C LEU A 25 -0.04 12.82 -7.98
N VAL A 26 -1.30 12.68 -7.59
CA VAL A 26 -2.46 12.76 -8.49
C VAL A 26 -3.25 14.00 -8.10
N ASP A 27 -3.39 14.94 -9.04
CA ASP A 27 -4.00 16.26 -8.79
C ASP A 27 -3.41 17.00 -7.56
N GLY A 28 -2.13 16.77 -7.30
CA GLY A 28 -1.40 17.33 -6.17
C GLY A 28 -1.57 16.59 -4.84
N HIS A 29 -2.33 15.50 -4.79
CA HIS A 29 -2.54 14.71 -3.57
C HIS A 29 -1.63 13.48 -3.54
N LYS A 30 -1.06 13.20 -2.37
CA LYS A 30 -0.31 11.97 -2.13
C LYS A 30 -1.29 10.79 -2.10
N CYS A 31 -0.91 9.66 -2.69
CA CYS A 31 -1.70 8.44 -2.62
C CYS A 31 -0.90 7.23 -2.13
N ASP A 32 -1.62 6.24 -1.60
CA ASP A 32 -1.11 4.88 -1.40
C ASP A 32 -1.99 3.85 -2.11
N LEU A 33 -1.41 2.67 -2.37
CA LEU A 33 -2.09 1.54 -2.98
C LEU A 33 -2.37 0.47 -1.94
N ARG A 34 -3.62 0.02 -1.86
CA ARG A 34 -4.00 -1.21 -1.18
C ARG A 34 -4.29 -2.28 -2.23
N LEU A 35 -3.37 -3.23 -2.32
CA LEU A 35 -3.51 -4.41 -3.17
C LEU A 35 -3.92 -5.61 -2.33
N TYR A 36 -4.68 -6.53 -2.93
CA TYR A 36 -5.15 -7.73 -2.28
C TYR A 36 -4.41 -8.94 -2.85
N VAL A 37 -3.65 -9.63 -2.00
CA VAL A 37 -2.86 -10.80 -2.39
C VAL A 37 -3.30 -11.99 -1.56
N ALA A 38 -3.61 -13.10 -2.22
CA ALA A 38 -3.91 -14.37 -1.60
C ALA A 38 -2.77 -15.37 -1.86
N VAL A 39 -2.26 -15.99 -0.80
CA VAL A 39 -1.32 -17.11 -0.92
C VAL A 39 -2.06 -18.36 -0.50
N THR A 40 -2.28 -19.27 -1.45
CA THR A 40 -3.09 -20.48 -1.23
C THR A 40 -2.22 -21.68 -0.89
N SER A 41 -1.02 -21.77 -1.48
CA SER A 41 -0.06 -22.80 -1.15
C SER A 41 1.35 -22.22 -1.06
N TYR A 42 2.18 -22.83 -0.23
CA TYR A 42 3.62 -22.54 -0.11
C TYR A 42 4.50 -23.66 -0.66
N ASP A 43 3.90 -24.80 -1.02
CA ASP A 43 4.58 -26.00 -1.55
C ASP A 43 3.59 -26.79 -2.41
N PRO A 44 3.45 -26.48 -3.73
CA PRO A 44 4.15 -25.43 -4.47
C PRO A 44 3.65 -24.02 -4.11
N LEU A 45 4.51 -23.01 -4.23
CA LEU A 45 4.12 -21.62 -3.94
C LEU A 45 3.11 -21.09 -4.97
N LEU A 46 1.91 -20.73 -4.50
CA LEU A 46 0.83 -20.18 -5.30
C LEU A 46 0.38 -18.82 -4.74
N ILE A 47 0.61 -17.77 -5.52
CA ILE A 47 0.30 -16.37 -5.18
C ILE A 47 -0.69 -15.82 -6.21
N TYR A 48 -1.79 -15.25 -5.73
CA TYR A 48 -2.81 -14.60 -6.52
C TYR A 48 -2.86 -13.12 -6.15
N LEU A 49 -2.69 -12.25 -7.13
CA LEU A 49 -2.98 -10.82 -7.01
C LEU A 49 -4.38 -10.57 -7.56
N TYR A 50 -5.25 -9.95 -6.77
CA TYR A 50 -6.57 -9.55 -7.25
C TYR A 50 -6.44 -8.45 -8.30
N GLU A 51 -7.30 -8.48 -9.32
CA GLU A 51 -7.26 -7.55 -10.46
C GLU A 51 -7.49 -6.10 -10.04
N GLU A 52 -8.24 -5.89 -8.95
CA GLU A 52 -8.53 -4.58 -8.40
C GLU A 52 -7.82 -4.31 -7.06
N GLY A 53 -7.69 -3.02 -6.79
CA GLY A 53 -7.15 -2.50 -5.54
C GLY A 53 -7.85 -1.20 -5.15
N LEU A 54 -7.52 -0.71 -3.96
CA LEU A 54 -8.01 0.57 -3.47
C LEU A 54 -6.86 1.58 -3.44
N VAL A 55 -7.00 2.65 -4.19
CA VAL A 55 -6.11 3.81 -4.15
C VAL A 55 -6.69 4.80 -3.14
N ARG A 56 -5.89 5.23 -2.18
CA ARG A 56 -6.32 6.14 -1.12
C ARG A 56 -5.54 7.43 -1.22
N PHE A 57 -6.27 8.54 -1.32
CA PHE A 57 -5.67 9.87 -1.38
C PHE A 57 -5.63 10.52 -0.01
N ALA A 58 -4.55 11.27 0.24
CA ALA A 58 -4.51 12.28 1.29
C ALA A 58 -5.49 13.41 0.93
N THR A 59 -6.16 13.99 1.94
CA THR A 59 -7.15 15.05 1.69
C THR A 59 -6.53 16.41 1.40
N VAL A 60 -5.30 16.64 1.87
CA VAL A 60 -4.58 17.90 1.65
C VAL A 60 -3.52 17.71 0.58
N LYS A 61 -3.41 18.68 -0.34
CA LYS A 61 -2.37 18.70 -1.38
C LYS A 61 -0.98 18.62 -0.75
N TYR A 62 -0.13 17.81 -1.35
CA TYR A 62 1.21 17.55 -0.88
C TYR A 62 2.13 18.76 -1.07
N ASP A 63 2.81 19.14 0.00
CA ASP A 63 3.93 20.07 0.00
C ASP A 63 5.09 19.42 0.77
N GLY A 64 6.25 19.33 0.13
CA GLY A 64 7.46 18.75 0.73
C GLY A 64 8.21 19.69 1.67
N GLY A 65 7.70 20.92 1.87
CA GLY A 65 8.29 21.94 2.74
C GLY A 65 8.29 21.52 4.20
N HIS A 66 9.39 21.81 4.90
CA HIS A 66 9.57 21.45 6.31
C HIS A 66 8.48 22.02 7.22
N GLN A 67 7.87 23.15 6.86
CA GLN A 67 6.81 23.75 7.66
C GLN A 67 5.49 22.96 7.67
N TYR A 68 5.32 21.93 6.83
CA TYR A 68 4.06 21.19 6.68
C TYR A 68 4.11 19.75 7.21
N VAL A 69 5.27 19.28 7.67
CA VAL A 69 5.50 17.91 8.18
C VAL A 69 4.53 17.53 9.31
N TRP A 70 4.04 18.52 10.07
CA TRP A 70 3.09 18.30 11.15
C TRP A 70 1.67 17.95 10.69
N ASN A 71 1.31 18.14 9.41
CA ASN A 71 -0.05 17.94 8.92
C ASN A 71 -0.28 16.48 8.45
N PRO A 72 -0.94 15.63 9.25
CA PRO A 72 -1.12 14.22 8.90
C PRO A 72 -2.04 14.02 7.69
N CYS A 73 -3.00 14.91 7.43
CA CYS A 73 -3.93 14.81 6.31
C CYS A 73 -3.26 15.09 4.94
N MET A 74 -2.00 15.53 4.94
CA MET A 74 -1.15 15.69 3.76
C MET A 74 -0.22 14.48 3.55
N HIS A 75 0.34 13.96 4.64
CA HIS A 75 1.41 12.96 4.58
C HIS A 75 0.91 11.51 4.73
N LEU A 76 -0.29 11.31 5.29
CA LEU A 76 -0.88 10.00 5.57
C LEU A 76 -2.18 9.84 4.78
N CYS A 77 -2.27 8.76 4.00
CA CYS A 77 -3.44 8.43 3.17
C CYS A 77 -4.46 7.53 3.90
N ASN A 78 -4.26 7.28 5.20
CA ASN A 78 -5.12 6.41 5.99
C ASN A 78 -6.53 7.01 6.10
N TYR A 79 -7.55 6.18 5.83
CA TYR A 79 -8.96 6.58 5.97
C TYR A 79 -9.30 7.05 7.39
N SER A 80 -8.74 6.41 8.43
CA SER A 80 -9.00 6.79 9.83
C SER A 80 -8.61 8.23 10.14
N ILE A 81 -7.64 8.79 9.42
CA ILE A 81 -7.13 10.15 9.57
C ILE A 81 -7.95 11.11 8.70
N ASN A 82 -8.11 10.77 7.43
CA ASN A 82 -8.69 11.68 6.44
C ASN A 82 -10.22 11.80 6.52
N LYS A 83 -10.94 10.78 7.01
CA LYS A 83 -12.42 10.73 7.01
C LYS A 83 -13.11 11.87 7.78
N PHE A 84 -12.40 12.53 8.68
CA PHE A 84 -12.92 13.63 9.49
C PHE A 84 -12.53 15.01 8.94
N HIS A 85 -11.70 15.06 7.90
CA HIS A 85 -11.32 16.32 7.27
C HIS A 85 -12.50 16.87 6.46
N VAL A 86 -12.70 18.20 6.51
CA VAL A 86 -13.85 18.86 5.88
C VAL A 86 -13.90 18.65 4.36
N ASP A 87 -12.73 18.60 3.73
CA ASP A 87 -12.61 18.39 2.28
C ASP A 87 -12.63 16.90 1.87
N TYR A 88 -12.82 15.98 2.82
CA TYR A 88 -12.86 14.56 2.50
C TYR A 88 -14.14 14.20 1.75
N ILE A 89 -14.01 14.05 0.43
CA ILE A 89 -15.09 13.56 -0.42
C ILE A 89 -15.08 12.03 -0.39
N LYS A 90 -16.13 11.46 0.21
CA LYS A 90 -16.43 10.04 0.15
C LYS A 90 -17.20 9.76 -1.16
N SER A 91 -16.75 8.78 -1.95
CA SER A 91 -17.64 8.25 -3.00
C SER A 91 -18.85 7.61 -2.32
N GLU A 92 -20.05 8.10 -2.64
CA GLU A 92 -21.31 7.50 -2.19
C GLU A 92 -21.70 6.27 -3.03
N ASP A 93 -21.11 6.15 -4.22
CA ASP A 93 -21.30 5.05 -5.14
C ASP A 93 -20.09 4.09 -5.08
N PRO A 94 -20.30 2.82 -4.67
CA PRO A 94 -19.26 1.79 -4.69
C PRO A 94 -18.70 1.50 -6.08
N ASP A 95 -19.47 1.75 -7.13
CA ASP A 95 -19.13 1.47 -8.53
C ASP A 95 -18.48 2.68 -9.21
N ALA A 96 -18.43 3.84 -8.55
CA ALA A 96 -17.76 5.02 -9.08
C ALA A 96 -16.24 4.91 -8.89
N GLU A 97 -15.55 4.60 -9.99
CA GLU A 97 -14.12 4.26 -10.01
C GLU A 97 -13.17 5.46 -9.76
N ASP A 98 -13.65 6.68 -9.97
CA ASP A 98 -12.81 7.89 -10.14
C ASP A 98 -13.21 9.04 -9.17
N VAL A 99 -14.02 8.78 -8.14
CA VAL A 99 -14.69 9.84 -7.36
C VAL A 99 -14.15 10.01 -5.94
N GLY A 100 -13.73 11.24 -5.64
CA GLY A 100 -13.31 11.64 -4.29
C GLY A 100 -11.94 11.08 -3.90
N HIS A 101 -11.74 10.82 -2.60
CA HIS A 101 -10.43 10.43 -2.05
C HIS A 101 -10.17 8.91 -2.07
N LYS A 102 -10.91 8.19 -2.91
CA LYS A 102 -10.79 6.74 -3.10
C LYS A 102 -11.02 6.40 -4.56
N TRP A 103 -10.02 5.81 -5.21
CA TRP A 103 -10.15 5.29 -6.58
C TRP A 103 -9.94 3.79 -6.60
N THR A 104 -10.41 3.13 -7.67
CA THR A 104 -9.98 1.77 -8.01
C THR A 104 -8.55 1.79 -8.55
N LEU A 105 -7.90 0.63 -8.58
CA LEU A 105 -6.56 0.51 -9.18
C LEU A 105 -6.66 0.78 -10.68
N SER A 106 -7.67 0.24 -11.36
CA SER A 106 -7.88 0.49 -12.79
C SER A 106 -8.07 1.96 -13.14
N ALA A 107 -8.78 2.73 -12.32
CA ALA A 107 -8.91 4.18 -12.51
C ALA A 107 -7.56 4.90 -12.45
N LEU A 108 -6.74 4.59 -11.44
CA LEU A 108 -5.39 5.15 -11.35
C LEU A 108 -4.53 4.74 -12.55
N LEU A 109 -4.56 3.47 -12.97
CA LEU A 109 -3.79 3.02 -14.13
C LEU A 109 -4.29 3.66 -15.43
N ARG A 110 -5.60 3.90 -15.59
CA ARG A 110 -6.14 4.71 -16.72
C ARG A 110 -5.59 6.13 -16.69
N HIS A 111 -5.60 6.77 -15.52
CA HIS A 111 -5.08 8.12 -15.33
C HIS A 111 -3.58 8.23 -15.61
N LEU A 112 -2.77 7.29 -15.11
CA LEU A 112 -1.33 7.28 -15.36
C LEU A 112 -1.00 7.04 -16.83
N ARG A 113 -1.75 6.17 -17.51
CA ARG A 113 -1.63 5.98 -18.96
C ARG A 113 -1.94 7.26 -19.74
N SER A 114 -2.97 8.01 -19.36
CA SER A 114 -3.29 9.29 -20.03
C SER A 114 -2.21 10.36 -19.80
N MET A 115 -1.44 10.26 -18.72
CA MET A 115 -0.23 11.07 -18.46
C MET A 115 1.04 10.54 -19.15
N GLY A 116 0.94 9.48 -19.97
CA GLY A 116 2.08 8.90 -20.69
C GLY A 116 3.00 8.05 -19.83
N GLN A 117 2.55 7.59 -18.65
CA GLN A 117 3.32 6.69 -17.81
C GLN A 117 3.18 5.23 -18.25
N ASP A 118 4.27 4.47 -18.16
CA ASP A 118 4.27 3.03 -18.43
C ASP A 118 3.70 2.25 -17.23
N THR A 119 2.39 2.00 -17.30
CA THR A 119 1.68 1.24 -16.25
C THR A 119 1.95 -0.25 -16.29
N GLU A 120 2.39 -0.79 -17.42
CA GLU A 120 2.72 -2.21 -17.53
C GLU A 120 4.00 -2.49 -16.74
N LEU A 121 5.04 -1.67 -16.94
CA LEU A 121 6.26 -1.74 -16.14
C LEU A 121 6.00 -1.47 -14.66
N LEU A 122 5.08 -0.55 -14.33
CA LEU A 122 4.68 -0.30 -12.94
C LEU A 122 4.10 -1.56 -12.29
N MET A 123 3.15 -2.24 -12.95
CA MET A 123 2.54 -3.46 -12.41
C MET A 123 3.55 -4.61 -12.32
N GLN A 124 4.43 -4.79 -13.30
CA GLN A 124 5.52 -5.77 -13.23
C GLN A 124 6.42 -5.53 -12.01
N ARG A 125 6.76 -4.28 -11.70
CA ARG A 125 7.56 -3.93 -10.51
C ARG A 125 6.80 -4.18 -9.21
N ILE A 126 5.49 -3.93 -9.19
CA ILE A 126 4.63 -4.21 -8.04
C ILE A 126 4.58 -5.72 -7.77
N GLU A 127 4.34 -6.53 -8.80
CA GLU A 127 4.32 -7.99 -8.71
C GLU A 127 5.65 -8.54 -8.21
N ASP A 128 6.78 -8.02 -8.71
CA ASP A 128 8.12 -8.40 -8.29
C ASP A 128 8.35 -8.12 -6.78
N VAL A 129 7.91 -6.97 -6.28
CA VAL A 129 7.96 -6.65 -4.84
C VAL A 129 7.10 -7.61 -4.02
N ILE A 130 5.89 -7.95 -4.49
CA ILE A 130 4.99 -8.90 -3.82
C ILE A 130 5.64 -10.28 -3.71
N VAL A 131 6.13 -10.81 -4.84
CA VAL A 131 6.77 -12.12 -4.91
C VAL A 131 7.99 -12.18 -4.00
N LYS A 132 8.87 -11.19 -4.05
CA LYS A 132 10.07 -11.13 -3.20
C LYS A 132 9.73 -11.03 -1.72
N SER A 133 8.71 -10.26 -1.35
CA SER A 133 8.27 -10.13 0.04
C SER A 133 7.74 -11.45 0.60
N ILE A 134 6.95 -12.18 -0.20
CA ILE A 134 6.43 -13.50 0.18
C ILE A 134 7.56 -14.52 0.28
N LEU A 135 8.47 -14.56 -0.70
CA LEU A 135 9.63 -15.47 -0.68
C LEU A 135 10.54 -15.23 0.52
N ALA A 136 10.76 -13.97 0.91
CA ALA A 136 11.58 -13.63 2.07
C ALA A 136 11.03 -14.19 3.40
N THR A 137 9.73 -14.47 3.46
CA THR A 137 9.06 -15.02 4.66
C THR A 137 8.67 -16.49 4.52
N ALA A 138 8.71 -17.04 3.30
CA ALA A 138 8.21 -18.37 2.97
C ALA A 138 8.86 -19.48 3.80
N SER A 139 10.18 -19.42 4.04
CA SER A 139 10.88 -20.46 4.81
C SER A 139 10.36 -20.60 6.25
N GLY A 140 10.14 -19.46 6.94
CA GLY A 140 9.58 -19.43 8.28
C GLY A 140 8.15 -19.94 8.32
N ILE A 141 7.34 -19.56 7.33
CA ILE A 141 5.95 -19.99 7.21
C ILE A 141 5.88 -21.51 6.93
N VAL A 142 6.65 -22.01 5.97
CA VAL A 142 6.70 -23.45 5.62
C VAL A 142 7.14 -24.28 6.82
N SER A 143 8.16 -23.83 7.57
CA SER A 143 8.60 -24.50 8.78
C SER A 143 7.47 -24.56 9.82
N GLY A 144 6.76 -23.44 10.04
CA GLY A 144 5.62 -23.40 10.94
C GLY A 144 4.48 -24.31 10.51
N VAL A 145 4.13 -24.30 9.22
CA VAL A 145 3.08 -25.17 8.66
C VAL A 145 3.44 -26.64 8.88
N LYS A 146 4.66 -27.07 8.56
CA LYS A 146 5.10 -28.47 8.75
C LYS A 146 5.10 -28.89 10.23
N GLN A 147 5.38 -27.96 11.13
CA GLN A 147 5.43 -28.24 12.57
C GLN A 147 4.04 -28.31 13.22
N PHE A 148 3.11 -27.46 12.81
CA PHE A 148 1.84 -27.26 13.53
C PHE A 148 0.61 -27.77 12.78
N VAL A 149 0.68 -27.97 11.46
CA VAL A 149 -0.45 -28.40 10.63
C VAL A 149 -0.39 -29.91 10.39
N LYS A 150 -1.34 -30.65 10.99
CA LYS A 150 -1.42 -32.11 10.90
C LYS A 150 -1.79 -32.64 9.52
N HIS A 151 -2.53 -31.86 8.74
CA HIS A 151 -3.01 -32.24 7.41
C HIS A 151 -2.62 -31.18 6.39
N PRO A 152 -1.90 -31.55 5.32
CA PRO A 152 -1.36 -30.58 4.36
C PRO A 152 -2.42 -29.72 3.65
N ASP A 153 -3.69 -30.14 3.62
CA ASP A 153 -4.79 -29.42 2.97
C ASP A 153 -5.44 -28.29 3.81
N THR A 154 -4.91 -27.99 5.01
CA THR A 154 -5.60 -27.09 5.96
C THR A 154 -5.36 -25.59 5.68
N CYS A 155 -4.30 -25.26 4.94
CA CYS A 155 -4.05 -23.89 4.47
C CYS A 155 -4.46 -23.83 2.99
N PHE A 156 -5.70 -23.41 2.73
CA PHE A 156 -6.28 -23.08 1.43
C PHE A 156 -5.75 -23.84 0.19
N GLY A 157 -6.02 -25.15 0.07
CA GLY A 157 -6.22 -25.79 -1.24
C GLY A 157 -4.99 -26.32 -1.98
N LYS A 158 -4.77 -27.63 -1.77
CA LYS A 158 -3.95 -28.64 -2.48
C LYS A 158 -2.45 -28.38 -2.65
N LEU A 159 -1.70 -29.25 -1.94
CA LEU A 159 -0.34 -29.74 -2.20
C LEU A 159 0.04 -29.83 -3.68
#